data_AF-A0A950LM71-F1
#
_entry.id   AF-A0A950LM71-F1
#
_cell.length_a   1.000
_cell.length_b   1.000
_cell.length_c   1.000
_cell.angle_alpha   90.00
_cell.angle_beta   90.00
_cell.angle_gamma   90.00
#
_symmetry.space_group_name_H-M   'P 1'
#
loop_
_entity.id
_entity.type
_entity.pdbx_description
1 polymer ?
#
loop_
_entity_poly.entity_id
_entity_poly.type
_entity_poly.pdbx_seq_one_letter_code
_entity_poly.pdbx_strand_id
1 'polypeptide(L)' 'MGRVKDMDRWLGDGGMPIIGEVGASFADYGVDGEDLGWVTGSFSPTDLACNPHGIVQAGVHSLLLDAAMNFAINAALP' A
#
# COMPACT_ATOMS: atom_id res chain seq x y z
N MET A 1 0.82 -2.33 -22.06
CA MET A 1 -0.16 -3.16 -21.36
C MET A 1 -1.06 -2.19 -20.59
N GLY A 2 -2.37 -2.20 -20.84
CA GLY A 2 -3.29 -1.24 -20.22
C GLY A 2 -3.67 -1.67 -18.80
N ARG A 3 -3.93 -0.70 -17.91
CA ARG A 3 -4.47 -0.98 -16.57
C ARG A 3 -5.83 -1.67 -16.73
N VAL A 4 -5.99 -2.86 -16.11
CA VAL A 4 -7.25 -3.64 -16.16
C VAL A 4 -8.37 -2.88 -15.44
N LYS A 5 -8.05 -2.28 -14.29
CA LYS A 5 -8.93 -1.41 -13.51
C LYS A 5 -8.20 -0.14 -13.07
N ASP A 6 -8.87 1.00 -13.17
CA ASP A 6 -8.34 2.27 -12.69
C ASP A 6 -8.51 2.40 -11.17
N MET A 7 -7.37 2.47 -10.47
CA MET A 7 -7.23 2.62 -9.03
C MET A 7 -6.56 3.94 -8.65
N ASP A 8 -6.38 4.89 -9.58
CA ASP A 8 -5.61 6.14 -9.36
C ASP A 8 -6.14 6.96 -8.19
N ARG A 9 -7.46 6.93 -7.97
CA ARG A 9 -8.10 7.63 -6.84
C ARG A 9 -7.66 7.14 -5.46
N TRP A 10 -7.04 5.96 -5.38
CA TRP A 10 -6.59 5.33 -4.14
C TRP A 10 -5.06 5.42 -3.96
N LEU A 11 -4.33 6.05 -4.88
CA LEU A 11 -2.92 6.37 -4.66
C LEU A 11 -2.76 7.28 -3.43
N GLY A 12 -1.56 7.31 -2.86
CA GLY A 12 -1.33 7.93 -1.57
C GLY A 12 -1.66 6.96 -0.42
N ASP A 13 -2.61 7.31 0.43
CA ASP A 13 -2.92 6.54 1.64
C ASP A 13 -3.89 5.37 1.41
N GLY A 14 -4.15 4.95 0.16
CA GLY A 14 -5.12 3.88 -0.11
C GLY A 14 -6.58 4.30 0.14
N GLY A 15 -6.86 5.60 0.34
CA GLY A 15 -8.16 6.08 0.84
C GLY A 15 -8.38 5.81 2.33
N MET A 16 -7.32 5.48 3.06
CA MET A 16 -7.34 5.11 4.47
C MET A 16 -6.35 5.97 5.26
N PRO A 17 -6.81 6.99 6.01
CA PRO A 17 -5.94 7.94 6.70
C PRO A 17 -4.87 7.29 7.59
N ILE A 18 -5.18 6.13 8.18
CA ILE A 18 -4.25 5.36 9.02
C ILE A 18 -2.95 5.00 8.30
N ILE A 19 -2.96 4.81 6.97
CA ILE A 19 -1.77 4.48 6.18
C ILE A 19 -0.81 5.68 6.13
N GLY A 20 -1.36 6.88 5.92
CA GLY A 20 -0.59 8.13 5.97
C GLY A 20 -0.07 8.44 7.37
N GLU A 21 -0.89 8.22 8.40
CA GLU A 21 -0.51 8.45 9.81
C GLU A 21 0.67 7.57 10.26
N VAL A 22 0.79 6.35 9.73
CA VAL A 22 1.97 5.48 10.01
C VAL A 22 3.17 5.78 9.10
N GLY A 23 3.04 6.69 8.13
CA GLY A 23 4.13 7.13 7.25
C GLY A 23 4.29 6.32 5.96
N ALA A 24 3.24 5.64 5.51
CA ALA A 24 3.25 4.93 4.24
C ALA A 24 2.46 5.67 3.14
N SER A 25 2.79 5.37 1.88
CA SER A 25 2.10 5.91 0.70
C SER A 25 2.31 5.00 -0.51
N PHE A 26 1.27 4.77 -1.31
CA PHE A 26 1.30 4.02 -2.56
C PHE A 26 1.51 4.96 -3.75
N ALA A 27 2.46 4.62 -4.62
CA ALA A 27 2.92 5.47 -5.72
C ALA A 27 2.45 5.00 -7.09
N ASP A 28 2.42 3.68 -7.33
CA ASP A 28 1.99 3.11 -8.60
C ASP A 28 1.51 1.68 -8.42
N TYR A 29 0.77 1.19 -9.41
CA TYR A 29 0.21 -0.15 -9.44
C TYR A 29 0.01 -0.63 -10.86
N GLY A 30 -0.23 -1.92 -11.00
CA GLY A 30 -0.64 -2.46 -12.28
C GLY A 30 -0.77 -3.97 -12.25
N VAL A 31 -0.68 -4.52 -13.44
CA VAL A 31 -0.67 -5.95 -13.71
C VAL A 31 0.61 -6.23 -14.47
N ASP A 32 1.32 -7.30 -14.11
CA ASP A 32 2.51 -7.73 -14.82
C ASP A 32 2.17 -8.53 -16.09
N GLY A 33 3.19 -9.13 -16.72
CA GLY A 33 3.04 -9.93 -17.92
C GLY A 33 2.31 -11.26 -17.75
N GLU A 34 1.96 -11.64 -16.51
CA GLU A 34 1.39 -12.93 -16.12
C GLU A 34 0.04 -12.79 -15.40
N ASP A 35 -0.65 -11.66 -15.61
CA ASP A 35 -1.92 -11.30 -14.96
C ASP A 35 -1.83 -11.16 -13.42
N LEU A 36 -0.62 -11.01 -12.86
CA LEU A 36 -0.44 -10.79 -11.43
C LEU A 36 -0.40 -9.30 -11.11
N GLY A 37 -1.22 -8.92 -10.14
CA GLY A 37 -1.28 -7.54 -9.65
C GLY A 37 -0.05 -7.15 -8.86
N TRP A 38 0.37 -5.91 -8.99
CA TRP A 38 1.45 -5.33 -8.20
C TRP A 38 1.10 -3.93 -7.72
N VAL A 39 1.76 -3.51 -6.64
CA VAL A 39 1.72 -2.15 -6.12
C VAL A 39 3.10 -1.78 -5.61
N THR A 40 3.46 -0.50 -5.75
CA THR A 40 4.70 0.07 -5.23
C THR A 40 4.38 1.27 -4.35
N GLY A 41 5.25 1.54 -3.37
CA GLY A 41 5.06 2.62 -2.43
C GLY A 41 6.30 2.87 -1.58
N SER A 42 6.18 3.83 -0.67
CA SER A 42 7.21 4.18 0.31
C SER A 42 6.69 3.97 1.72
N PHE A 43 7.59 3.65 2.65
CA PHE A 43 7.31 3.60 4.08
C PHE A 43 8.44 4.28 4.85
N SER A 44 8.15 5.41 5.47
CA SER A 44 9.04 6.13 6.39
C SER A 44 8.29 6.27 7.72
N PRO A 45 8.50 5.35 8.67
CA PRO A 45 7.67 5.25 9.87
C PRO A 45 7.62 6.56 10.64
N THR A 46 6.41 6.97 11.04
CA THR A 46 6.23 8.05 12.01
C THR A 46 6.47 7.53 13.43
N ASP A 47 6.64 8.44 14.40
CA ASP A 47 6.75 8.07 15.80
C ASP A 47 5.52 7.28 16.30
N LEU A 48 4.33 7.57 15.74
CA LEU A 48 3.08 6.85 16.04
C LEU A 48 3.19 5.35 15.70
N ALA A 49 3.93 5.00 14.65
CA ALA A 49 4.11 3.63 14.19
C ALA A 49 5.14 2.85 15.01
N CYS A 50 5.88 3.51 15.91
CA CYS A 50 7.04 2.98 16.60
C CYS A 50 6.81 2.79 18.10
N ASN A 51 7.54 1.84 18.69
CA ASN A 51 7.67 1.72 20.14
C ASN A 51 8.63 2.79 20.70
N PRO A 52 8.80 2.91 22.04
CA PRO A 52 9.71 3.89 22.64
C PRO A 52 11.20 3.77 22.25
N HIS A 53 11.60 2.69 21.58
CA HIS A 53 12.96 2.50 21.06
C HIS A 53 13.08 2.80 19.56
N GLY A 54 12.03 3.35 18.93
CA GLY A 54 12.02 3.67 17.50
C GLY A 54 11.84 2.45 16.59
N ILE A 55 11.42 1.31 17.13
CA ILE A 55 11.15 0.10 16.34
C ILE A 55 9.67 0.07 15.97
N VAL A 56 9.38 -0.14 14.68
CA VAL A 56 8.01 -0.26 14.16
C VAL A 56 7.25 -1.34 14.92
N GLN A 57 6.03 -1.02 15.38
CA GLN A 57 5.13 -2.00 15.96
C GLN A 57 4.76 -3.04 14.88
N ALA A 58 4.97 -4.33 15.17
CA ALA A 58 4.79 -5.41 14.19
C ALA A 58 3.43 -5.38 13.45
N GLY A 59 2.35 -4.95 14.13
CA GLY A 59 1.03 -4.82 13.51
C GLY A 59 0.94 -3.80 12.36
N VAL A 60 1.82 -2.79 12.33
CA VAL A 60 1.91 -1.83 11.23
C VAL A 60 2.35 -2.52 9.94
N HIS A 61 3.26 -3.49 10.01
CA HIS A 61 3.63 -4.27 8.83
C HIS A 61 2.44 -5.07 8.28
N SER A 62 1.62 -5.65 9.15
CA SER A 62 0.41 -6.36 8.72
C SER A 62 -0.61 -5.40 8.10
N LEU A 63 -0.80 -4.21 8.67
CA LEU A 63 -1.66 -3.17 8.10
C LEU A 63 -1.22 -2.79 6.68
N LEU A 64 0.07 -2.52 6.48
CA LEU A 64 0.61 -2.11 5.18
C LEU A 64 0.57 -3.26 4.17
N LEU A 65 0.84 -4.49 4.60
CA LEU A 65 0.75 -5.67 3.76
C LEU A 65 -0.69 -5.91 3.30
N ASP A 66 -1.67 -5.81 4.20
CA ASP A 66 -3.09 -5.97 3.87
C ASP A 66 -3.54 -4.95 2.83
N ALA A 67 -3.22 -3.67 3.05
CA ALA A 67 -3.52 -2.61 2.11
C ALA A 67 -2.84 -2.80 0.75
N ALA A 68 -1.57 -3.20 0.74
CA ALA A 68 -0.82 -3.48 -0.49
C ALA A 68 -1.42 -4.65 -1.27
N MET A 69 -1.80 -5.75 -0.59
CA MET A 69 -2.45 -6.89 -1.23
C MET A 69 -3.82 -6.52 -1.78
N ASN A 70 -4.61 -5.73 -1.04
CA ASN A 70 -5.89 -5.23 -1.54
C ASN A 70 -5.72 -4.42 -2.83
N PHE A 71 -4.69 -3.57 -2.88
CA PHE A 71 -4.36 -2.78 -4.05
C PHE A 71 -4.00 -3.68 -5.24
N ALA A 72 -3.02 -4.57 -5.05
CA ALA A 72 -2.55 -5.49 -6.09
C ALA A 72 -3.67 -6.37 -6.64
N ILE A 73 -4.49 -6.98 -5.77
CA ILE A 73 -5.63 -7.80 -6.19
C ILE A 73 -6.61 -6.98 -7.02
N ASN A 74 -7.02 -5.80 -6.53
CA ASN A 74 -7.97 -4.97 -7.26
C ASN A 74 -7.41 -4.49 -8.60
N ALA A 75 -6.11 -4.22 -8.71
CA ALA A 75 -5.48 -3.82 -9.95
C ALA A 75 -5.56 -4.92 -11.04
N ALA A 76 -5.56 -6.20 -10.64
CA ALA A 76 -5.62 -7.35 -11.54
C ALA A 76 -7.03 -7.86 -11.84
N LEU A 77 -8.05 -7.40 -11.11
CA LEU A 77 -9.43 -7.82 -11.34
C LEU A 77 -10.12 -6.95 -12.41
N PRO A 78 -10.91 -7.55 -13.32
CA PRO A 78 -11.71 -6.84 -14.33
C PRO A 78 -12.88 -6.05 -13.76
#